data_AF-A0A9X1NW75-F1
#
_entry.id   AF-A0A9X1NW75-F1
#
_cell.length_a   1.000
_cell.length_b   1.000
_cell.length_c   1.000
_cell.angle_alpha   90.00
_cell.angle_beta   90.00
_cell.angle_gamma   90.00
#
_symmetry.space_group_name_H-M   'P 1'
#
loop_
_entity.id
_entity.type
_entity.pdbx_description
1 polymer ?
#
loop_
_entity_poly.entity_id
_entity_poly.type
_entity_poly.pdbx_seq_one_letter_code
_entity_poly.pdbx_strand_id
1 'polypeptide(L)' 'MTRAAEWKRGELRGRLDELLNAAEREGPQTVVDANGTFEVIFTAKKQSLEELFSEPGTISEDSPVE' A
#
# COMPACT_ATOMS: atom_id res chain seq x y z
N MET A 1 22.54 7.21 -20.23
CA MET A 1 21.95 6.06 -19.54
C MET A 1 22.39 6.15 -18.09
N THR A 2 21.48 6.55 -17.20
CA THR A 2 21.76 6.73 -15.77
C THR A 2 21.98 5.34 -15.17
N ARG A 3 23.21 5.09 -14.70
CA ARG A 3 23.58 3.86 -14.02
C ARG A 3 22.67 3.75 -12.81
N ALA A 4 21.71 2.81 -12.82
CA ALA A 4 20.81 2.58 -11.70
C ALA A 4 21.69 2.40 -10.45
N ALA A 5 21.49 3.24 -9.44
CA ALA A 5 22.32 3.22 -8.25
C ALA A 5 22.23 1.82 -7.63
N GLU A 6 23.36 1.11 -7.55
CA GLU A 6 23.43 -0.21 -6.94
C GLU A 6 23.12 -0.07 -5.44
N TRP A 7 21.99 -0.60 -4.99
CA TRP A 7 21.61 -0.58 -3.57
C TRP A 7 22.49 -1.56 -2.81
N LYS A 8 23.32 -1.09 -1.86
CA LYS A 8 24.03 -2.00 -0.96
C LYS A 8 23.00 -2.62 0.00
N ARG A 9 23.05 -3.95 0.21
CA ARG A 9 22.10 -4.67 1.10
C ARG A 9 21.89 -4.02 2.48
N GLY A 10 22.88 -3.32 3.02
CA GLY A 10 22.76 -2.58 4.29
C GLY A 10 21.82 -1.37 4.22
N GLU A 11 21.74 -0.68 3.07
CA GLU A 11 20.86 0.47 2.85
C GLU A 11 19.41 0.05 2.65
N LEU A 12 19.19 -1.13 2.06
CA LEU A 12 17.86 -1.73 1.86
C LEU A 12 17.13 -1.94 3.19
N ARG A 13 17.88 -2.32 4.25
CA ARG A 13 17.30 -2.56 5.59
C ARG A 13 16.86 -1.27 6.29
N GLY A 14 17.53 -0.15 6.02
CA GLY A 14 17.16 1.16 6.57
C GLY A 14 16.01 1.84 5.84
N ARG A 15 15.74 1.42 4.59
CA ARG A 15 14.72 2.00 3.70
C ARG A 15 13.56 1.06 3.42
N LEU A 16 13.49 -0.08 4.12
CA LEU A 16 12.44 -1.08 3.89
C LEU A 16 11.06 -0.49 4.18
N ASP A 17 10.92 0.28 5.26
CA ASP A 17 9.64 0.94 5.60
C ASP A 17 9.22 1.95 4.53
N GLU A 18 10.16 2.72 3.98
CA GLU A 18 9.89 3.64 2.86
C GLU A 18 9.42 2.88 1.63
N LEU A 19 10.07 1.76 1.30
CA LEU A 19 9.72 0.91 0.16
C LEU A 19 8.33 0.27 0.32
N LEU A 20 7.98 -0.19 1.53
CA LEU A 20 6.67 -0.74 1.83
C LEU A 20 5.58 0.35 1.76
N ASN A 21 5.83 1.52 2.35
CA ASN A 21 4.91 2.65 2.29
C ASN A 21 4.67 3.13 0.85
N ALA A 22 5.72 3.16 0.02
CA ALA A 22 5.59 3.47 -1.40
C ALA A 22 4.76 2.39 -2.13
N ALA A 23 4.97 1.11 -1.82
CA ALA A 23 4.19 0.02 -2.39
C ALA A 23 2.69 0.10 -2.06
N GLU A 24 2.37 0.51 -0.83
CA GLU A 24 0.99 0.70 -0.37
C GLU A 24 0.30 1.89 -1.06
N ARG A 25 1.01 3.00 -1.27
CA ARG A 25 0.43 4.27 -1.73
C ARG A 25 0.47 4.46 -3.25
N GLU A 26 1.54 4.00 -3.88
CA GLU A 26 1.89 4.35 -5.26
C GLU A 26 1.89 3.12 -6.19
N GLY A 27 1.73 1.91 -5.63
CA GLY A 27 1.70 0.65 -6.38
C GLY A 27 3.06 -0.08 -6.37
N PRO A 28 3.20 -1.18 -7.14
CA PRO A 28 4.38 -2.05 -7.09
C PRO A 28 5.71 -1.31 -7.24
N GLN A 29 6.67 -1.64 -6.39
CA GLN A 29 8.00 -1.02 -6.38
C GLN A 29 9.06 -2.00 -6.86
N THR A 30 9.95 -1.53 -7.72
CA THR A 30 11.03 -2.33 -8.30
C THR A 30 12.39 -1.82 -7.82
N VAL A 31 13.18 -2.69 -7.21
CA VAL A 31 14.54 -2.39 -6.77
C VAL A 31 15.52 -3.19 -7.62
N VAL A 32 16.43 -2.49 -8.30
CA VAL A 32 17.47 -3.10 -9.13
C VAL A 32 18.79 -3.13 -8.34
N ASP A 33 19.35 -4.32 -8.18
CA ASP A 33 20.64 -4.63 -7.56
C ASP A 33 21.62 -5.14 -8.62
N ALA A 34 22.92 -5.15 -8.32
CA ALA A 34 23.94 -5.74 -9.19
C ALA A 34 23.69 -7.22 -9.49
N ASN A 35 23.03 -7.93 -8.56
CA ASN A 35 22.79 -9.37 -8.68
C ASN A 35 21.40 -9.73 -9.23
N GLY A 36 20.52 -8.74 -9.44
CA GLY A 36 19.17 -8.99 -9.92
C GLY A 36 18.17 -7.92 -9.50
N THR A 37 16.89 -8.24 -9.65
CA THR A 37 15.79 -7.31 -9.39
C THR A 37 14.87 -7.88 -8.31
N PHE A 38 14.47 -7.03 -7.37
CA PHE A 38 13.43 -7.31 -6.40
C PHE A 38 12.16 -6.54 -6.76
N GLU A 39 11.02 -7.16 -6.56
CA GLU A 39 9.71 -6.55 -6.73
C GLU A 39 8.96 -6.61 -5.40
N VAL A 40 8.37 -5.48 -4.99
CA VAL A 40 7.57 -5.35 -3.78
C VAL A 40 6.15 -4.99 -4.18
N ILE A 41 5.23 -5.90 -3.91
CA ILE A 41 3.82 -5.79 -4.27
C ILE A 41 2.98 -5.78 -3.00
N PHE A 42 2.26 -4.68 -2.76
CA PHE A 42 1.24 -4.65 -1.72
C PHE A 42 -0.06 -5.25 -2.25
N THR A 43 -0.58 -6.25 -1.56
CA THR A 43 -1.91 -6.81 -1.82
C THR A 43 -2.80 -6.49 -0.64
N ALA A 44 -3.76 -5.58 -0.84
CA ALA A 44 -4.72 -5.24 0.20
C ALA A 44 -5.52 -6.48 0.61
N LYS A 45 -5.69 -6.68 1.92
CA LYS A 45 -6.60 -7.69 2.43
C LYS A 45 -8.01 -7.30 1.98
N LYS A 46 -8.71 -8.22 1.30
CA LYS A 46 -10.14 -8.03 0.99
C LYS A 46 -10.89 -7.94 2.32
N GLN A 47 -11.57 -6.82 2.55
CA GLN A 47 -12.55 -6.74 3.64
C GLN A 47 -13.64 -7.77 3.37
N SER A 48 -14.06 -8.49 4.40
CA SER A 48 -15.21 -9.38 4.29
C SER A 48 -16.47 -8.55 4.01
N LEU A 49 -17.47 -9.13 3.33
CA LEU A 49 -18.76 -8.47 3.12
C LEU A 49 -19.41 -8.10 4.45
N GLU A 50 -19.21 -8.92 5.48
CA GLU A 50 -19.69 -8.68 6.84
C GLU A 50 -19.11 -7.37 7.41
N GLU A 51 -17.80 -7.13 7.26
CA GLU A 51 -17.14 -5.89 7.69
C GLU A 51 -17.60 -4.65 6.91
N LEU A 52 -17.97 -4.81 5.62
CA LEU A 52 -18.45 -3.70 4.78
C LEU A 52 -19.90 -3.25 5.11
N PHE A 53 -20.69 -4.13 5.74
CA PHE A 53 -22.10 -3.87 6.08
C PHE A 53 -22.38 -3.88 7.60
N SER A 54 -21.35 -3.89 8.45
CA SER A 54 -21.50 -4.01 9.92
C SER A 54 -22.05 -2.77 10.60
N GLU A 55 -21.90 -1.58 10.01
CA GLU A 55 -22.53 -0.37 10.52
C GLU A 55 -23.68 0.06 9.60
N PRO A 56 -24.95 -0.13 10.00
CA PRO A 56 -26.02 0.63 9.38
C PRO A 56 -25.75 2.11 9.64
N GLY A 57 -25.49 2.87 8.58
CA GLY A 57 -25.44 4.32 8.68
C GLY A 57 -26.72 4.81 9.37
N THR A 58 -26.59 5.73 10.33
CA THR A 58 -27.75 6.39 10.94
C THR A 58 -28.53 7.07 9.83
N ILE A 59 -29.68 6.49 9.47
CA ILE A 59 -30.66 7.18 8.64
C ILE A 59 -31.29 8.20 9.58
N SER A 60 -30.85 9.46 9.50
CA SER A 60 -31.57 10.55 10.15
C SER A 60 -32.98 10.58 9.58
N GLU A 61 -33.97 10.27 10.41
CA GLU A 61 -35.38 10.45 10.05
C GLU A 61 -35.59 11.95 9.79
N ASP A 62 -35.77 12.30 8.51
CA ASP A 62 -36.21 13.62 8.10
C ASP A 62 -37.60 13.83 8.72
N SER A 63 -37.67 14.69 9.74
CA SER A 63 -38.91 14.96 10.46
C SER A 63 -39.89 15.62 9.50
N PRO A 64 -41.16 15.16 9.40
CA PRO A 64 -42.13 15.77 8.51
C PRO A 64 -42.33 17.23 8.91
N VAL A 65 -42.10 18.14 7.96
CA VAL A 65 -42.47 19.55 8.08
C VAL A 65 -43.99 19.65 8.05
N GLU A 66 -44.56 20.12 9.15
CA GLU A 66 -45.99 20.46 9.31
C GLU A 66 -46.33 21.80 8.62
#